data_AF-A0A7X1X109-F1
#
_entry.id   AF-A0A7X1X109-F1
#
_cell.length_a   1.000
_cell.length_b   1.000
_cell.length_c   1.000
_cell.angle_alpha   90.00
_cell.angle_beta   90.00
_cell.angle_gamma   90.00
#
_symmetry.space_group_name_H-M   'P 1'
#
loop_
_entity.id
_entity.type
_entity.pdbx_description
1 polymer ?
#
loop_
_entity_poly.entity_id
_entity_poly.type
_entity_poly.pdbx_seq_one_letter_code
_entity_poly.pdbx_strand_id
1 'polypeptide(L)' 'AMSNQMRGLLLEHGLAMAQGDSAFSQGIPRILEDATQPLPDMLRELIDELLGEWSQLGERINVLTGRLE' A
#
# COMPACT_ATOMS: atom_id res chain seq x y z
N ALA A 1 -2.88 5.88 -8.61
CA ALA A 1 -3.20 7.05 -7.76
C ALA A 1 -3.18 6.71 -6.27
N MET A 2 -3.94 5.70 -5.81
CA MET A 2 -4.02 5.32 -4.39
C MET A 2 -2.67 4.96 -3.74
N SER A 3 -1.85 4.14 -4.42
CA SER A 3 -0.46 3.85 -3.97
C SER A 3 0.41 5.12 -3.82
N ASN A 4 0.20 6.16 -4.64
CA ASN A 4 0.91 7.44 -4.47
C ASN A 4 0.44 8.19 -3.22
N GLN A 5 -0.85 8.16 -2.91
CA GLN A 5 -1.40 8.82 -1.72
C GLN A 5 -0.88 8.15 -0.44
N MET A 6 -0.90 6.81 -0.39
CA MET A 6 -0.32 6.06 0.72
C MET A 6 1.18 6.34 0.88
N ARG A 7 1.93 6.40 -0.22
CA ARG A 7 3.34 6.82 -0.17
C ARG A 7 3.54 8.25 0.35
N GLY A 8 2.61 9.16 0.06
CA GLY A 8 2.61 10.51 0.64
C GLY A 8 2.45 10.48 2.16
N LEU A 9 1.44 9.76 2.66
CA LEU A 9 1.18 9.62 4.10
C LEU A 9 2.38 9.00 4.84
N LEU A 10 3.02 7.99 4.26
CA LEU A 10 4.22 7.39 4.80
C LEU A 10 5.41 8.36 4.81
N LEU A 11 5.56 9.14 3.74
CA LEU A 11 6.63 10.13 3.64
C LEU A 11 6.50 11.25 4.69
N GLU A 12 5.28 11.66 5.03
CA GLU A 12 5.01 12.60 6.12
C GLU A 12 5.50 12.08 7.49
N HIS A 13 5.64 10.76 7.63
CA HIS A 13 6.19 10.09 8.81
C HIS A 13 7.65 9.66 8.63
N GLY A 14 8.34 10.15 7.59
CA GLY A 14 9.75 9.85 7.31
C GLY A 14 10.00 8.50 6.64
N LEU A 15 8.95 7.79 6.21
CA LEU A 15 9.05 6.49 5.55
C LEU A 15 8.99 6.65 4.04
N ALA A 16 10.18 6.80 3.42
CA ALA A 16 10.30 6.81 1.97
C ALA A 16 10.13 5.39 1.41
N MET A 17 9.37 5.28 0.32
CA MET A 17 9.12 4.01 -0.36
C MET A 17 9.47 4.11 -1.84
N ALA A 18 10.10 3.05 -2.37
CA ALA A 18 10.39 2.95 -3.79
C ALA A 18 9.11 2.92 -4.64
N GLN A 19 9.21 3.38 -5.89
CA GLN A 19 8.09 3.37 -6.82
C GLN A 19 7.83 1.96 -7.37
N GLY A 20 6.58 1.72 -7.78
CA GLY A 20 6.14 0.50 -8.45
C GLY A 20 5.32 -0.44 -7.55
N ASP A 21 4.46 -1.22 -8.19
CA ASP A 21 3.46 -2.05 -7.49
C ASP A 21 4.10 -3.16 -6.65
N SER A 22 5.21 -3.76 -7.12
CA SER A 22 5.93 -4.78 -6.35
C SER A 22 6.62 -4.21 -5.11
N ALA A 23 7.20 -3.01 -5.21
CA ALA A 23 7.80 -2.35 -4.06
C ALA A 23 6.73 -1.96 -3.04
N PHE A 24 5.56 -1.56 -3.53
CA PHE A 24 4.41 -1.19 -2.71
C PHE A 24 3.80 -2.40 -1.99
N SER A 25 3.41 -3.44 -2.73
CA SER A 25 2.73 -4.63 -2.18
C SER A 25 3.57 -5.41 -1.19
N GLN A 26 4.89 -5.40 -1.33
CA GLN A 26 5.81 -6.06 -0.40
C GLN A 26 6.28 -5.12 0.73
N GLY A 27 6.35 -3.81 0.45
CA GLY A 27 6.88 -2.82 1.38
C GLY A 27 5.90 -2.46 2.49
N ILE A 28 4.62 -2.29 2.17
CA ILE A 28 3.61 -1.90 3.15
C ILE A 28 3.48 -2.93 4.28
N PRO A 29 3.30 -4.25 4.01
CA PRO A 29 3.20 -5.24 5.10
C PRO A 29 4.39 -5.21 6.05
N ARG A 30 5.62 -5.09 5.51
CA ARG A 30 6.84 -5.01 6.32
C ARG A 30 6.88 -3.78 7.23
N ILE A 31 6.39 -2.64 6.73
CA ILE A 31 6.29 -1.41 7.52
C ILE A 31 5.26 -1.57 8.65
N LEU A 32 4.13 -2.22 8.36
CA LEU A 32 3.07 -2.44 9.35
C LEU A 32 3.47 -3.44 10.44
N GLU A 33 4.21 -4.49 10.08
CA GLU A 33 4.75 -5.49 11.01
C GLU A 33 5.85 -4.93 11.93
N ASP A 34 6.58 -3.91 11.48
CA ASP A 34 7.65 -3.30 12.25
C ASP A 34 7.10 -2.24 13.23
N ALA A 35 6.97 -2.65 14.50
CA ALA A 35 6.52 -1.80 15.59
C ALA A 35 7.50 -0.65 15.92
N THR A 36 8.74 -0.68 15.43
CA THR A 36 9.70 0.41 15.62
C THR A 36 9.47 1.58 14.67
N GLN A 37 8.67 1.39 13.62
CA GLN A 37 8.37 2.44 12.65
C GLN A 37 7.58 3.58 13.30
N PRO A 38 7.85 4.84 12.90
CA PRO A 38 7.25 6.05 13.47
C PRO A 38 5.81 6.30 12.96
N LEU A 39 5.00 5.25 12.92
CA LEU A 39 3.60 5.32 12.50
C LEU A 39 2.66 5.26 13.70
N PRO A 40 1.79 6.27 13.87
CA PRO A 40 0.68 6.18 14.83
C PRO A 40 -0.19 4.95 14.57
N ASP A 41 -0.71 4.32 15.62
CA ASP A 41 -1.52 3.10 15.51
C ASP A 41 -2.72 3.28 14.57
N MET A 42 -3.43 4.40 14.69
CA MET A 42 -4.54 4.76 13.80
C MET A 42 -4.12 4.83 12.32
N LEU A 43 -2.90 5.32 12.03
CA LEU A 43 -2.41 5.36 10.65
C LEU A 43 -2.02 3.96 10.16
N ARG A 44 -1.54 3.07 11.04
CA ARG A 44 -1.29 1.67 10.68
C ARG A 44 -2.57 0.97 10.26
N GLU A 45 -3.65 1.16 11.03
CA GLU A 45 -4.98 0.62 10.70
C GLU A 45 -5.49 1.14 9.35
N LEU A 46 -5.41 2.44 9.12
CA LEU A 46 -5.84 3.04 7.85
C LEU A 46 -5.01 2.56 6.65
N ILE A 47 -3.69 2.40 6.82
CA ILE A 47 -2.83 1.89 5.74
C ILE A 47 -3.11 0.41 5.45
N ASP A 48 -3.41 -0.40 6.47
CA ASP A 48 -3.80 -1.80 6.28
C ASP A 48 -5.12 -1.94 5.49
N GLU A 49 -6.13 -1.12 5.84
CA GLU A 49 -7.40 -1.08 5.12
C GLU A 49 -7.20 -0.68 3.65
N LEU A 50 -6.45 0.41 3.40
CA LEU A 50 -6.15 0.88 2.04
C LEU A 50 -5.31 -0.13 1.24
N LEU A 51 -4.43 -0.90 1.89
CA LEU A 51 -3.68 -1.97 1.24
C LEU A 51 -4.62 -3.09 0.77
N GLY A 52 -5.60 -3.46 1.60
CA GLY A 52 -6.63 -4.43 1.24
C GLY A 52 -7.44 -3.99 0.02
N GLU A 53 -7.93 -2.74 0.03
CA GLU A 53 -8.66 -2.15 -1.10
C GLU A 53 -7.80 -2.12 -2.37
N TRP A 54 -6.53 -1.74 -2.24
CA TRP A 54 -5.60 -1.67 -3.37
C TRP A 54 -5.40 -3.04 -4.01
N SER A 55 -5.19 -4.07 -3.19
CA SER A 55 -5.01 -5.45 -3.65
C SER A 55 -6.27 -5.95 -4.35
N GLN A 56 -7.46 -5.70 -3.78
CA GLN A 56 -8.73 -6.13 -4.37
C GLN A 56 -8.98 -5.44 -5.72
N LEU A 57 -8.67 -4.15 -5.85
CA LEU A 57 -8.77 -3.43 -7.11
C LEU A 57 -7.80 -3.98 -8.16
N GLY A 58 -6.56 -4.28 -7.76
CA GLY A 58 -5.57 -4.91 -8.63
C GLY A 58 -6.05 -6.24 -9.20
N GLU A 59 -6.59 -7.11 -8.33
CA GLU A 59 -7.13 -8.40 -8.76
C GLU A 59 -8.33 -8.25 -9.70
N ARG A 60 -9.23 -7.31 -9.41
CA ARG A 60 -10.37 -7.00 -10.30
C ARG A 60 -9.91 -6.52 -11.67
N ILE A 61 -8.86 -5.70 -11.74
CA ILE A 61 -8.29 -5.26 -13.01
C ILE A 61 -7.74 -6.47 -13.77
N ASN A 62 -6.94 -7.33 -13.13
CA ASN A 62 -6.40 -8.54 -13.76
C ASN A 62 -7.50 -9.42 -14.36
N VAL A 63 -8.56 -9.69 -13.59
CA VAL A 63 -9.72 -10.48 -14.05
C VAL A 63 -10.41 -9.82 -15.25
N LEU A 64 -10.60 -8.50 -15.23
CA LEU A 64 -11.27 -7.79 -16.33
C LEU A 64 -10.40 -7.72 -17.59
N THR A 65 -9.10 -7.49 -17.43
CA THR A 65 -8.13 -7.46 -18.53
C THR A 65 -8.03 -8.82 -19.19
N GLY A 66 -8.00 -9.91 -18.42
CA GLY A 66 -7.99 -11.28 -18.96
C GLY A 66 -9.27 -11.68 -19.72
N ARG A 67 -10.35 -10.88 -19.66
CA ARG A 67 -11.54 -11.07 -20.51
C ARG A 67 -11.42 -10.43 -21.89
N LEU A 68 -10.41 -9.59 -22.09
CA LEU A 68 -10.15 -8.92 -23.37
C LEU A 68 -9.18 -9.72 -24.25
N GLU A 69 -8.52 -10.73 -23.68
CA GLU A 69 -7.66 -11.72 -24.35
C GLU A 69 -8.47 -12.95 -24.77
#